data_AF-A0AAD9LA75-F1
#
_entry.id   AF-A0AAD9LA75-F1
#
_cell.length_a   1.000
_cell.length_b   1.000
_cell.length_c   1.000
_cell.angle_alpha   90.00
_cell.angle_beta   90.00
_cell.angle_gamma   90.00
#
_symmetry.space_group_name_H-M   'P 1'
#
loop_
_entity.id
_entity.type
_entity.pdbx_description
1 polymer ?
#
loop_
_entity_poly.entity_id
_entity_poly.type
_entity_poly.pdbx_seq_one_letter_code
_entity_poly.pdbx_strand_id
1 'polypeptide(L)'
;MKTHARILSQARRSNKGGSSIRPAAGADRAAEEQVPDGDRQATYEEVLERWALHDCSAVVNSPGDAEMREFFRRWRATRSKPATVSATVTLPSLDRAWTAFVERWNTEGAREFMRKLEQREADHAGLSLSSFAAQVCELSWGADRDCCFVHFTKGCACCRGFSRLRPSDTE
;
A
#
# COMPACT_ATOMS: atom_id res chain seq x y z
N MET A 1 -11.12 19.92 36.03
CA MET A 1 -10.24 21.12 35.91
C MET A 1 -8.78 20.68 35.97
N LYS A 2 -7.90 21.46 35.33
CA LYS A 2 -6.47 21.21 35.06
C LYS A 2 -5.65 20.49 36.15
N THR A 3 -4.82 19.54 35.74
CA THR A 3 -3.50 19.28 36.35
C THR A 3 -2.45 19.30 35.24
N HIS A 4 -1.51 20.24 35.29
CA HIS A 4 -0.44 20.38 34.30
C HIS A 4 0.68 19.37 34.56
N ALA A 5 1.08 18.59 33.56
CA ALA A 5 2.38 17.92 33.54
C ALA A 5 3.38 18.80 32.77
N ARG A 6 4.41 19.30 33.46
CA ARG A 6 5.54 20.02 32.85
C ARG A 6 6.79 19.19 33.12
N ILE A 7 7.25 18.42 32.13
CA ILE A 7 8.50 17.66 32.21
C ILE A 7 9.57 18.37 31.39
N LEU A 8 10.67 18.68 32.06
CA LEU A 8 11.88 19.27 31.51
C LEU A 8 12.74 18.17 30.86
N SER A 9 13.39 18.48 29.75
CA SER A 9 14.60 17.76 29.30
C SER A 9 15.69 18.78 28.99
N GLN A 10 16.73 18.80 29.83
CA GLN A 10 17.95 19.58 29.58
C GLN A 10 19.10 18.68 29.13
N ALA A 11 19.65 19.05 27.98
CA ALA A 11 21.06 19.08 27.59
C ALA A 11 22.13 18.18 28.27
N ARG A 12 22.96 17.57 27.41
CA ARG A 12 24.42 17.27 27.48
C ARG A 12 24.81 16.76 26.07
N ARG A 13 26.00 16.88 25.48
CA ARG A 13 27.29 17.61 25.68
C ARG A 13 28.07 17.44 24.34
N SER A 14 29.05 18.22 23.88
CA SER A 14 29.83 19.40 24.35
C SER A 14 30.47 20.07 23.11
N ASN A 15 30.99 21.30 23.22
CA ASN A 15 32.21 21.67 22.46
C ASN A 15 33.10 22.68 23.22
N LYS A 16 34.44 22.58 23.06
CA LYS A 16 35.44 23.41 23.74
C LYS A 16 35.87 24.58 22.86
N GLY A 17 36.05 25.75 23.49
CA GLY A 17 36.33 27.01 22.81
C GLY A 17 37.73 27.19 22.22
N GLY A 18 37.94 28.38 21.63
CA GLY A 18 39.25 28.84 21.20
C GLY A 18 39.22 30.01 20.21
N SER A 19 39.34 31.24 20.75
CA SER A 19 40.09 32.39 20.21
C SER A 19 39.31 33.70 20.15
N SER A 20 40.04 34.81 20.24
CA SER A 20 39.57 36.17 20.52
C SER A 20 40.04 37.17 19.46
N ILE A 21 39.52 38.41 19.56
CA ILE A 21 39.95 39.66 18.91
C ILE A 21 39.21 40.05 17.60
N ARG A 22 38.85 41.34 17.54
CA ARG A 22 38.13 42.15 16.51
C ARG A 22 39.05 43.34 16.14
N PRO A 23 38.73 44.24 15.16
CA PRO A 23 37.79 44.17 14.02
C PRO A 23 38.35 44.78 12.67
N ALA A 24 37.48 44.83 11.65
CA ALA A 24 37.22 45.99 10.75
C ALA A 24 37.56 45.90 9.24
N ALA A 25 36.60 46.43 8.45
CA ALA A 25 36.63 46.94 7.06
C ALA A 25 36.85 45.96 5.88
N GLY A 26 36.06 46.17 4.81
CA GLY A 26 36.15 45.47 3.52
C GLY A 26 34.77 45.04 2.99
N ALA A 27 34.28 45.69 1.94
CA ALA A 27 32.95 45.44 1.36
C ALA A 27 32.94 44.30 0.32
N ASP A 28 31.75 44.07 -0.26
CA ASP A 28 31.49 43.26 -1.45
C ASP A 28 31.69 41.74 -1.33
N ARG A 29 30.74 41.12 -0.61
CA ARG A 29 30.15 39.86 -1.09
C ARG A 29 28.72 40.13 -1.52
N ALA A 30 28.42 39.81 -2.78
CA ALA A 30 27.04 39.73 -3.25
C ALA A 30 26.28 38.75 -2.34
N ALA A 31 25.17 39.21 -1.77
CA ALA A 31 24.24 38.31 -1.13
C ALA A 31 23.54 37.54 -2.25
N GLU A 32 23.91 36.26 -2.41
CA GLU A 32 22.97 35.28 -2.99
C GLU A 32 21.81 35.19 -2.01
N GLU A 33 20.77 35.99 -2.28
CA GLU A 33 19.55 36.01 -1.50
C GLU A 33 18.85 34.66 -1.70
N GLN A 34 19.11 33.75 -0.75
CA GLN A 34 18.40 32.49 -0.65
C GLN A 34 16.93 32.80 -0.37
N VAL A 35 16.15 32.86 -1.45
CA VAL A 35 14.69 32.93 -1.39
C VAL A 35 14.21 31.80 -0.47
N PRO A 36 13.43 32.09 0.58
CA PRO A 36 12.90 31.04 1.44
C PRO A 36 12.07 30.07 0.60
N ASP A 37 12.37 28.77 0.66
CA ASP A 37 11.63 27.67 0.00
C ASP A 37 10.27 27.44 0.70
N GLY A 38 9.48 28.51 0.82
CA GLY A 38 8.24 28.58 1.59
C GLY A 38 6.97 28.42 0.78
N ASP A 39 7.06 28.42 -0.56
CA ASP A 39 5.90 28.33 -1.46
C ASP A 39 6.19 27.55 -2.76
N ARG A 40 7.16 26.62 -2.73
CA ARG A 40 7.33 25.68 -3.83
C ARG A 40 6.20 24.66 -3.80
N GLN A 41 5.19 24.86 -4.64
CA GLN A 41 4.16 23.87 -4.88
C GLN A 41 4.80 22.55 -5.33
N ALA A 42 4.60 21.49 -4.54
CA ALA A 42 5.09 20.17 -4.89
C ALA A 42 4.47 19.73 -6.22
N THR A 43 5.29 19.18 -7.10
CA THR A 43 4.84 18.62 -8.37
C THR A 43 3.88 17.44 -8.13
N TYR A 44 3.04 17.13 -9.11
CA TYR A 44 2.08 16.03 -9.01
C TYR A 44 2.75 14.68 -8.69
N GLU A 45 3.97 14.44 -9.20
CA GLU A 45 4.73 13.23 -8.91
C GLU A 45 5.29 13.23 -7.48
N GLU A 46 5.85 14.35 -6.98
CA GLU A 46 6.27 14.49 -5.57
C GLU A 46 5.11 14.32 -4.57
N VAL A 47 3.90 14.77 -4.91
CA VAL A 47 2.71 14.58 -4.07
C VAL A 47 2.31 13.11 -4.02
N LEU A 48 2.33 12.41 -5.16
CA LEU A 48 1.98 10.99 -5.21
C LEU A 48 3.08 10.08 -4.62
N GLU A 49 4.35 10.48 -4.67
CA GLU A 49 5.51 9.70 -4.16
C GLU A 49 5.95 10.13 -2.76
N ARG A 50 5.05 10.79 -2.02
CA ARG A 50 5.30 11.34 -0.69
C ARG A 50 5.87 10.34 0.32
N TRP A 51 5.46 9.07 0.24
CA TRP A 51 5.98 8.00 1.09
C TRP A 51 6.46 6.82 0.26
N ALA A 52 7.70 6.41 0.51
CA ALA A 52 8.25 5.18 -0.04
C ALA A 52 7.44 3.96 0.43
N LEU A 53 7.43 2.91 -0.40
CA LEU A 53 6.73 1.66 -0.12
C LEU A 53 7.11 1.11 1.26
N HIS A 54 6.10 0.92 2.10
CA HIS A 54 6.19 0.43 3.48
C HIS A 54 6.69 1.43 4.52
N ASP A 55 6.94 2.69 4.17
CA ASP A 55 7.12 3.75 5.17
C ASP A 55 5.80 3.98 5.94
N CYS A 56 5.82 3.66 7.24
CA CYS A 56 4.69 3.83 8.14
C CYS A 56 4.77 5.11 8.98
N SER A 57 5.76 5.99 8.74
CA SER A 57 6.04 7.21 9.53
C SER A 57 4.84 8.15 9.70
N ALA A 58 3.95 8.18 8.71
CA ALA A 58 2.74 9.01 8.71
C ALA A 58 1.43 8.25 8.98
N VAL A 59 1.48 6.96 9.34
CA VAL A 59 0.27 6.15 9.59
C VAL A 59 -0.31 6.48 10.97
N VAL A 60 -1.50 7.09 10.98
CA VAL A 60 -2.21 7.43 12.22
C VAL A 60 -2.80 6.16 12.84
N ASN A 61 -2.56 5.97 14.13
CA ASN A 61 -2.96 4.77 14.90
C ASN A 61 -2.53 3.46 14.21
N SER A 62 -1.27 3.39 13.78
CA SER A 62 -0.71 2.21 13.13
C SER A 62 -0.87 0.96 14.02
N PRO A 63 -1.42 -0.16 13.49
CA PRO A 63 -1.41 -1.45 14.19
C PRO A 63 0.02 -2.01 14.30
N GLY A 64 0.85 -1.73 13.29
CA GLY A 64 2.20 -2.25 13.15
C GLY A 64 2.58 -2.36 11.67
N ASP A 65 3.87 -2.26 11.35
CA ASP A 65 4.36 -2.28 9.97
C ASP A 65 3.99 -3.58 9.23
N ALA A 66 3.93 -4.70 9.96
CA ALA A 66 3.57 -6.00 9.39
C ALA A 66 2.09 -6.05 8.97
N GLU A 67 1.17 -5.59 9.83
CA GLU A 67 -0.24 -5.50 9.45
C GLU A 67 -0.48 -4.45 8.36
N MET A 68 0.21 -3.29 8.39
CA MET A 68 0.08 -2.28 7.33
C MET A 68 0.52 -2.81 5.97
N ARG A 69 1.59 -3.62 5.91
CA ARG A 69 2.01 -4.34 4.69
C ARG A 69 0.93 -5.32 4.20
N GLU A 70 0.32 -6.07 5.11
CA GLU A 70 -0.74 -7.02 4.78
C GLU A 70 -2.04 -6.34 4.31
N PHE A 71 -2.47 -5.28 4.99
CA PHE A 71 -3.62 -4.47 4.56
C PHE A 71 -3.39 -3.82 3.18
N PHE A 72 -2.17 -3.37 2.88
CA PHE A 72 -1.83 -2.86 1.54
C PHE A 72 -1.91 -3.96 0.48
N ARG A 73 -1.37 -5.16 0.77
CA ARG A 73 -1.44 -6.33 -0.12
C ARG A 73 -2.88 -6.69 -0.45
N ARG A 74 -3.73 -6.82 0.58
CA ARG A 74 -5.18 -7.04 0.49
C ARG A 74 -5.88 -5.95 -0.32
N TRP A 75 -5.63 -4.68 0.00
CA TRP A 75 -6.22 -3.53 -0.69
C TRP A 75 -5.85 -3.49 -2.19
N ARG A 76 -4.63 -3.86 -2.58
CA ARG A 76 -4.28 -4.00 -4.02
C ARG A 76 -4.91 -5.24 -4.66
N ALA A 77 -5.04 -6.35 -3.92
CA ALA A 77 -5.70 -7.57 -4.41
C ALA A 77 -7.17 -7.35 -4.80
N THR A 78 -7.93 -6.52 -4.08
CA THR A 78 -9.32 -6.14 -4.47
C THR A 78 -9.45 -5.50 -5.86
N ARG A 79 -8.34 -5.04 -6.45
CA ARG A 79 -8.27 -4.46 -7.80
C ARG A 79 -7.51 -5.35 -8.80
N SER A 80 -7.24 -6.59 -8.42
CA SER A 80 -6.39 -7.53 -9.17
C SER A 80 -5.01 -6.96 -9.53
N LYS A 81 -4.43 -6.12 -8.65
CA LYS A 81 -3.09 -5.53 -8.82
C LYS A 81 -2.09 -6.24 -7.90
N PRO A 82 -0.90 -6.64 -8.37
CA PRO A 82 0.13 -7.23 -7.51
C PRO A 82 0.68 -6.15 -6.54
N ALA A 83 1.09 -6.56 -5.35
CA ALA A 83 1.68 -5.68 -4.34
C ALA A 83 3.23 -5.67 -4.34
N THR A 84 3.84 -6.49 -5.21
CA THR A 84 5.28 -6.60 -5.43
C THR A 84 5.65 -6.05 -6.81
N VAL A 85 6.94 -5.74 -6.99
CA VAL A 85 7.49 -5.31 -8.28
C VAL A 85 7.33 -6.44 -9.31
N SER A 86 6.96 -6.08 -10.53
CA SER A 86 6.85 -6.97 -11.69
C SER A 86 7.19 -6.23 -12.98
N ALA A 87 7.22 -6.92 -14.12
CA ALA A 87 7.44 -6.30 -15.43
C ALA A 87 6.48 -5.14 -15.77
N THR A 88 5.31 -5.06 -15.11
CA THR A 88 4.29 -4.01 -15.33
C THR A 88 4.01 -3.15 -14.09
N VAL A 89 4.67 -3.43 -12.96
CA VAL A 89 4.50 -2.70 -11.69
C VAL A 89 5.88 -2.34 -11.17
N THR A 90 6.27 -1.09 -11.38
CA THR A 90 7.56 -0.52 -10.96
C THR A 90 7.53 -0.09 -9.49
N LEU A 91 8.70 0.11 -8.87
CA LEU A 91 8.80 0.62 -7.50
C LEU A 91 8.10 1.98 -7.32
N PRO A 92 8.29 3.01 -8.18
CA PRO A 92 7.52 4.25 -8.12
C PRO A 92 6.00 4.03 -8.20
N SER A 93 5.52 3.05 -8.99
CA SER A 93 4.09 2.72 -9.04
C SER A 93 3.55 2.06 -7.76
N LEU A 94 4.43 1.52 -6.92
CA LEU A 94 4.12 1.01 -5.59
C LEU A 94 4.21 2.11 -4.54
N ASP A 95 5.19 3.01 -4.62
CA ASP A 95 5.29 4.21 -3.76
C ASP A 95 4.04 5.10 -3.91
N ARG A 96 3.60 5.34 -5.16
CA ARG A 96 2.33 6.04 -5.46
C ARG A 96 1.09 5.34 -4.93
N ALA A 97 1.07 4.01 -4.99
CA ALA A 97 -0.04 3.24 -4.45
C ALA A 97 -0.04 3.16 -2.92
N TRP A 98 1.15 3.15 -2.32
CA TRP A 98 1.36 3.16 -0.88
C TRP A 98 0.91 4.51 -0.31
N THR A 99 1.29 5.61 -0.95
CA THR A 99 0.86 6.96 -0.57
C THR A 99 -0.67 7.08 -0.59
N ALA A 100 -1.33 6.72 -1.70
CA ALA A 100 -2.79 6.74 -1.80
C ALA A 100 -3.51 5.77 -0.81
N PHE A 101 -2.80 4.75 -0.31
CA PHE A 101 -3.28 3.84 0.73
C PHE A 101 -3.16 4.47 2.13
N VAL A 102 -2.01 5.09 2.46
CA VAL A 102 -1.79 5.82 3.73
C VAL A 102 -2.73 7.01 3.86
N GLU A 103 -2.90 7.83 2.81
CA GLU A 103 -3.87 8.94 2.81
C GLU A 103 -5.29 8.46 3.08
N ARG A 104 -5.68 7.34 2.47
CA ARG A 104 -7.01 6.75 2.66
C ARG A 104 -7.19 6.17 4.06
N TRP A 105 -6.19 5.47 4.58
CA TRP A 105 -6.20 4.97 5.96
C TRP A 105 -6.38 6.12 6.97
N ASN A 106 -5.59 7.18 6.82
CA ASN A 106 -5.62 8.35 7.69
C ASN A 106 -6.94 9.14 7.59
N THR A 107 -7.53 9.21 6.39
CA THR A 107 -8.79 9.93 6.15
C THR A 107 -10.03 9.16 6.60
N GLU A 108 -10.07 7.84 6.35
CA GLU A 108 -11.24 7.02 6.68
C GLU A 108 -11.19 6.48 8.13
N GLY A 109 -10.00 6.38 8.71
CA GLY A 109 -9.75 5.76 10.01
C GLY A 109 -9.76 4.23 9.96
N ALA A 110 -8.90 3.60 10.76
CA ALA A 110 -8.63 2.16 10.75
C ALA A 110 -9.90 1.28 10.67
N ARG A 111 -10.90 1.54 11.52
CA ARG A 111 -12.13 0.74 11.61
C ARG A 111 -12.97 0.78 10.33
N GLU A 112 -13.23 1.97 9.78
CA GLU A 112 -14.04 2.08 8.56
C GLU A 112 -13.26 1.63 7.33
N PHE A 113 -11.95 1.84 7.31
CA PHE A 113 -11.08 1.30 6.27
C PHE A 113 -11.14 -0.23 6.22
N MET A 114 -10.95 -0.92 7.36
CA MET A 114 -11.02 -2.39 7.44
C MET A 114 -12.39 -2.91 7.01
N ARG A 115 -13.48 -2.34 7.55
CA ARG A 115 -14.86 -2.73 7.18
C ARG A 115 -15.13 -2.61 5.67
N LYS A 116 -14.65 -1.55 5.01
CA LYS A 116 -14.78 -1.36 3.56
C LYS A 116 -13.84 -2.25 2.75
N LEU A 117 -12.67 -2.59 3.29
CA LEU A 117 -11.74 -3.53 2.67
C LEU A 117 -12.38 -4.93 2.64
N GLU A 118 -12.89 -5.40 3.77
CA GLU A 118 -13.58 -6.69 3.92
C GLU A 118 -14.79 -6.79 2.99
N GLN A 119 -15.63 -5.75 2.92
CA GLN A 119 -16.74 -5.72 1.96
C GLN A 119 -16.24 -5.85 0.52
N ARG A 120 -15.20 -5.11 0.12
CA ARG A 120 -14.64 -5.18 -1.24
C ARG A 120 -13.97 -6.51 -1.55
N GLU A 121 -13.39 -7.18 -0.56
CA GLU A 121 -12.86 -8.54 -0.70
C GLU A 121 -14.00 -9.55 -0.90
N ALA A 122 -15.10 -9.42 -0.16
CA ALA A 122 -16.30 -10.24 -0.36
C ALA A 122 -16.95 -9.99 -1.74
N ASP A 123 -17.10 -8.72 -2.15
CA ASP A 123 -17.62 -8.34 -3.46
C ASP A 123 -16.72 -8.88 -4.59
N HIS A 124 -15.40 -8.71 -4.47
CA HIS A 124 -14.42 -9.21 -5.45
C HIS A 124 -14.43 -10.74 -5.51
N ALA A 125 -14.50 -11.43 -4.38
CA ALA A 125 -14.62 -12.88 -4.33
C ALA A 125 -15.90 -13.34 -5.03
N GLY A 126 -17.05 -12.78 -4.67
CA GLY A 126 -18.36 -13.13 -5.25
C GLY A 126 -18.43 -12.91 -6.77
N LEU A 127 -17.91 -11.77 -7.25
CA LEU A 127 -17.88 -11.38 -8.67
C LEU A 127 -16.66 -11.94 -9.45
N SER A 128 -15.77 -12.71 -8.80
CA SER A 128 -14.59 -13.24 -9.47
C SER A 128 -14.93 -14.30 -10.51
N LEU A 129 -14.17 -14.35 -11.62
CA LEU A 129 -14.27 -15.43 -12.60
C LEU A 129 -14.00 -16.82 -11.98
N SER A 130 -13.24 -16.88 -10.89
CA SER A 130 -13.04 -18.09 -10.07
C SER A 130 -14.31 -18.52 -9.33
N SER A 131 -15.05 -17.58 -8.72
CA SER A 131 -16.36 -17.85 -8.09
C SER A 131 -17.36 -18.31 -9.13
N PHE A 132 -17.48 -17.59 -10.26
CA PHE A 132 -18.36 -18.02 -11.36
C PHE A 132 -17.97 -19.40 -11.91
N ALA A 133 -16.69 -19.69 -12.08
CA ALA A 133 -16.22 -21.02 -12.50
C ALA A 133 -16.55 -22.12 -11.48
N ALA A 134 -16.53 -21.83 -10.18
CA ALA A 134 -16.96 -22.75 -9.13
C ALA A 134 -18.48 -22.99 -9.18
N GLN A 135 -19.30 -21.93 -9.32
CA GLN A 135 -20.76 -22.03 -9.47
C GLN A 135 -21.15 -22.83 -10.72
N VAL A 136 -20.53 -22.57 -11.87
CA VAL A 136 -20.73 -23.39 -13.08
C VAL A 136 -20.31 -24.84 -12.85
N CYS A 137 -19.29 -25.09 -12.04
CA CYS A 137 -18.89 -26.45 -11.67
C CYS A 137 -19.95 -27.14 -10.80
N GLU A 138 -20.43 -26.48 -9.76
CA GLU A 138 -21.46 -26.97 -8.86
C GLU A 138 -22.78 -27.26 -9.60
N LEU A 139 -23.24 -26.32 -10.44
CA LEU A 139 -24.42 -26.49 -11.29
C LEU A 139 -24.28 -27.62 -12.31
N SER A 140 -23.06 -27.90 -12.79
CA SER A 140 -22.82 -29.04 -13.69
C SER A 140 -22.97 -30.37 -12.94
N TRP A 141 -22.41 -30.47 -11.73
CA TRP A 141 -22.56 -31.66 -10.89
C TRP A 141 -24.01 -31.87 -10.43
N GLY A 142 -24.72 -30.80 -10.04
CA GLY A 142 -26.14 -30.85 -9.67
C GLY A 142 -27.09 -31.15 -10.84
N ALA A 143 -26.58 -31.16 -12.08
CA ALA A 143 -27.28 -31.59 -13.29
C ALA A 143 -26.73 -32.93 -13.84
N ASP A 144 -26.14 -33.75 -12.95
CA ASP A 144 -25.57 -35.08 -13.22
C ASP A 144 -24.59 -35.11 -14.42
N ARG A 145 -23.80 -34.04 -14.61
CA ARG A 145 -22.73 -34.02 -15.63
C ARG A 145 -21.43 -34.55 -15.04
N ASP A 146 -20.76 -35.44 -15.78
CA ASP A 146 -19.46 -36.02 -15.42
C ASP A 146 -18.33 -35.00 -15.21
N CYS A 147 -18.44 -33.81 -15.81
CA CYS A 147 -17.55 -32.67 -15.58
C CYS A 147 -18.23 -31.35 -15.98
N CYS A 148 -17.64 -30.22 -15.57
CA CYS A 148 -18.14 -28.90 -15.93
C CYS A 148 -17.51 -28.36 -17.22
N PHE A 149 -18.20 -27.43 -17.89
CA PHE A 149 -17.72 -26.79 -19.12
C PHE A 149 -16.35 -26.08 -18.95
N VAL A 150 -16.08 -25.54 -17.75
CA VAL A 150 -14.78 -24.94 -17.42
C VAL A 150 -13.67 -25.99 -17.35
N HIS A 151 -13.98 -27.23 -16.96
CA HIS A 151 -13.02 -28.34 -17.00
C HIS A 151 -12.59 -28.67 -18.42
N PHE A 152 -13.57 -28.84 -19.31
CA PHE A 152 -13.33 -29.07 -20.74
C PHE A 152 -12.44 -27.98 -21.36
N THR A 153 -12.78 -26.71 -21.14
CA THR A 153 -12.13 -25.58 -21.83
C THR A 153 -10.84 -25.08 -21.21
N LYS A 154 -10.70 -25.11 -19.88
CA LYS A 154 -9.59 -24.46 -19.14
C LYS A 154 -8.97 -25.31 -18.03
N GLY A 155 -9.53 -26.48 -17.72
CA GLY A 155 -9.09 -27.34 -16.62
C GLY A 155 -9.52 -26.80 -15.24
N CYS A 156 -10.65 -27.29 -14.74
CA CYS A 156 -11.20 -26.85 -13.46
C CYS A 156 -10.42 -27.52 -12.31
N ALA A 157 -10.09 -26.76 -11.25
CA ALA A 157 -9.44 -27.33 -10.07
C ALA A 157 -10.37 -28.31 -9.33
N CYS A 158 -11.67 -27.98 -9.22
CA CYS A 158 -12.66 -28.83 -8.57
C CYS A 158 -12.82 -30.18 -9.27
N CYS A 159 -13.06 -30.20 -10.60
CA CYS A 159 -13.15 -31.46 -11.37
C CYS A 159 -11.86 -32.29 -11.34
N ARG A 160 -10.67 -31.64 -11.33
CA ARG A 160 -9.39 -32.34 -11.17
C ARG A 160 -9.26 -33.04 -9.81
N GLY A 161 -9.83 -32.46 -8.74
CA GLY A 161 -9.91 -33.12 -7.43
C GLY A 161 -10.72 -34.42 -7.43
N PHE A 162 -11.63 -34.61 -8.38
CA PHE A 162 -12.40 -35.85 -8.60
C PHE A 162 -11.76 -36.79 -9.64
N SER A 163 -10.45 -36.62 -9.93
CA SER A 163 -9.68 -37.45 -10.87
C SER A 163 -10.26 -37.56 -12.29
N ARG A 164 -11.08 -36.59 -12.72
CA ARG A 164 -11.58 -36.55 -14.10
C ARG A 164 -10.50 -36.01 -15.03
N LEU A 165 -10.08 -36.83 -16.00
CA LEU A 165 -9.20 -36.43 -17.11
C LEU A 165 -9.84 -35.30 -17.92
N ARG A 166 -9.04 -34.41 -18.51
CA ARG A 166 -9.57 -33.49 -19.54
C ARG A 166 -9.68 -34.28 -20.85
N PRO A 167 -10.72 -34.10 -21.69
CA PRO A 167 -10.86 -34.87 -22.92
C PRO A 167 -9.73 -34.67 -23.96
N SER A 168 -8.91 -33.63 -23.83
CA SER A 168 -7.67 -33.46 -24.63
C SER A 168 -6.45 -34.20 -24.07
N ASP A 169 -6.55 -34.76 -22.87
CA ASP A 169 -5.47 -35.49 -22.22
C ASP A 169 -5.59 -37.01 -22.51
N THR A 170 -6.50 -37.34 -23.44
CA THR A 170 -6.81 -38.69 -23.98
C THR A 170 -6.57 -38.79 -25.49
N GLU A 171 -5.92 -37.77 -26.08
CA GLU A 171 -5.28 -37.81 -27.41
C GLU A 171 -3.74 -37.88 -27.25
#